data_AF-A0A9N9JZX8-F1
#
_entry.id   AF-A0A9N9JZX8-F1
#
_cell.length_a   1.000
_cell.length_b   1.000
_cell.length_c   1.000
_cell.angle_alpha   90.00
_cell.angle_beta   90.00
_cell.angle_gamma   90.00
#
_symmetry.space_group_name_H-M   'P 1'
#
loop_
_entity.id
_entity.type
_entity.pdbx_description
1 polymer ?
#
loop_
_entity_poly.entity_id
_entity_poly.type
_entity_poly.pdbx_seq_one_letter_code
_entity_poly.pdbx_strand_id
1 'polypeptide(L)'
;WLIRLCEDMDQLLRIWGEVIDHNKDRDRLLRKPFLEQVHYLISDFKTAKSLKKYFDKIPDHFKKKVDVAFRQKSFKLISSPTYNWDKPDTEEMLAILKNPEFNWNKSDLLEVLNEISQSNQLYILHVFLDLLSYWFQLESQEIPLDKIPAICGQWYQHLMDHVNEKKDRYVYNVFSYLSKIYPRLEGHWNILFILVGIAIDRVKQCPEDKILSTVHQIDFQQDIVQSFLRM
;
A
#
# COMPACT_ATOMS: atom_id res chain seq x y z
N TRP A 1 -5.66 37.46 -0.75
CA TRP A 1 -4.31 37.83 -0.31
C TRP A 1 -3.88 36.97 0.87
N LEU A 2 -4.54 37.04 2.05
CA LEU A 2 -4.21 36.23 3.24
C LEU A 2 -4.01 34.73 2.97
N ILE A 3 -4.94 34.08 2.25
CA ILE A 3 -4.83 32.66 1.86
C ILE A 3 -3.50 32.33 1.16
N ARG A 4 -3.02 33.22 0.27
CA ARG A 4 -1.80 32.98 -0.51
C ARG A 4 -0.51 33.22 0.28
N LEU A 5 -0.62 33.84 1.46
CA LEU A 5 0.51 34.07 2.37
C LEU A 5 0.69 32.95 3.40
N CYS A 6 -0.18 31.94 3.42
CA CYS A 6 -0.07 30.85 4.37
C CYS A 6 1.16 30.00 4.05
N GLU A 7 2.08 29.88 4.99
CA GLU A 7 3.34 29.11 4.81
C GLU A 7 3.16 27.63 5.10
N ASP A 8 2.09 27.26 5.82
CA ASP A 8 1.76 25.88 6.16
C ASP A 8 0.24 25.64 6.17
N MET A 9 -0.15 24.36 6.21
CA MET A 9 -1.57 23.98 6.21
C MET A 9 -2.31 24.37 7.47
N ASP A 10 -1.67 24.33 8.64
CA ASP A 10 -2.37 24.67 9.89
C ASP A 10 -2.75 26.18 9.84
N GLN A 11 -1.90 27.05 9.30
CA GLN A 11 -2.23 28.46 9.03
C GLN A 11 -3.37 28.62 8.02
N LEU A 12 -3.32 27.89 6.90
CA LEU A 12 -4.35 27.97 5.86
C LEU A 12 -5.72 27.55 6.40
N LEU A 13 -5.76 26.44 7.14
CA LEU A 13 -6.98 25.91 7.73
C LEU A 13 -7.53 26.84 8.82
N ARG A 14 -6.66 27.43 9.62
CA ARG A 14 -7.05 28.43 10.63
C ARG A 14 -7.62 29.69 9.99
N ILE A 15 -6.98 30.23 8.95
CA ILE A 15 -7.49 31.40 8.22
C ILE A 15 -8.86 31.08 7.61
N TRP A 16 -9.01 29.88 7.04
CA TRP A 16 -10.30 29.44 6.53
C TRP A 16 -11.35 29.35 7.63
N GLY A 17 -11.11 28.59 8.70
CA GLY A 17 -12.15 28.27 9.69
C GLY A 17 -12.43 29.34 10.75
N GLU A 18 -11.47 30.21 11.07
CA GLU A 18 -11.59 31.16 12.19
C GLU A 18 -11.58 32.63 11.77
N VAL A 19 -10.89 32.96 10.66
CA VAL A 19 -10.65 34.37 10.28
C VAL A 19 -11.62 34.83 9.20
N ILE A 20 -11.97 33.97 8.26
CA ILE A 20 -12.91 34.29 7.19
C ILE A 20 -14.32 34.27 7.75
N ASP A 21 -14.99 35.43 7.72
CA ASP A 21 -16.44 35.49 7.95
C ASP A 21 -17.16 34.83 6.77
N HIS A 22 -17.81 33.68 6.97
CA HIS A 22 -18.29 32.87 5.86
C HIS A 22 -19.64 33.36 5.30
N ASN A 23 -19.69 33.54 3.98
CA ASN A 23 -20.94 33.68 3.23
C ASN A 23 -20.77 33.17 1.79
N LYS A 24 -21.89 32.87 1.13
CA LYS A 24 -21.90 32.22 -0.19
C LYS A 24 -21.06 32.95 -1.25
N ASP A 25 -21.12 34.27 -1.30
CA ASP A 25 -20.38 35.06 -2.29
C ASP A 25 -18.88 35.09 -2.01
N ARG A 26 -18.51 35.29 -0.74
CA ARG A 26 -17.12 35.31 -0.31
C ARG A 26 -16.46 33.93 -0.48
N ASP A 27 -17.12 32.86 -0.06
CA ASP A 27 -16.60 31.50 -0.20
C ASP A 27 -16.42 31.10 -1.67
N ARG A 28 -17.32 31.56 -2.54
CA ARG A 28 -17.19 31.36 -3.99
C ARG A 28 -15.93 32.03 -4.54
N LEU A 29 -15.62 33.24 -4.09
CA LEU A 29 -14.41 33.98 -4.51
C LEU A 29 -13.12 33.38 -3.92
N LEU A 30 -13.15 32.92 -2.67
CA LEU A 30 -11.98 32.42 -1.95
C LEU A 30 -11.66 30.95 -2.24
N ARG A 31 -12.61 30.19 -2.79
CA ARG A 31 -12.44 28.78 -3.18
C ARG A 31 -11.21 28.53 -4.04
N LYS A 32 -11.05 29.26 -5.13
CA LYS A 32 -9.94 29.03 -6.07
C LYS A 32 -8.58 29.30 -5.38
N PRO A 33 -8.35 30.45 -4.72
CA PRO A 33 -7.14 30.68 -3.94
C PRO A 33 -6.88 29.62 -2.87
N PHE A 34 -7.93 29.15 -2.16
CA PHE A 34 -7.78 28.12 -1.14
C PHE A 34 -7.25 26.82 -1.75
N LEU A 35 -7.88 26.36 -2.83
CA LEU A 35 -7.46 25.14 -3.52
C LEU A 35 -6.04 25.27 -4.09
N GLU A 36 -5.71 26.39 -4.72
CA GLU A 36 -4.35 26.67 -5.22
C GLU A 36 -3.32 26.56 -4.08
N GLN A 37 -3.62 27.15 -2.92
CA GLN A 37 -2.71 27.09 -1.77
C GLN A 37 -2.61 25.67 -1.20
N VAL A 38 -3.71 24.92 -1.12
CA VAL A 38 -3.68 23.52 -0.70
C VAL A 38 -2.74 22.72 -1.61
N HIS A 39 -2.84 22.86 -2.94
CA HIS A 39 -1.98 22.15 -3.88
C HIS A 39 -0.50 22.52 -3.71
N TYR A 40 -0.21 23.80 -3.50
CA TYR A 40 1.15 24.27 -3.23
C TYR A 40 1.72 23.62 -1.97
N LEU A 41 1.00 23.67 -0.86
CA LEU A 41 1.46 23.18 0.45
C LEU A 41 1.58 21.65 0.53
N ILE A 42 0.71 20.90 -0.16
CA ILE A 42 0.80 19.42 -0.22
C ILE A 42 2.14 18.97 -0.79
N SER A 43 2.73 19.73 -1.71
CA SER A 43 3.98 19.36 -2.37
C SER A 43 5.13 19.18 -1.37
N ASP A 44 5.08 19.90 -0.24
CA ASP A 44 6.09 19.88 0.81
C ASP A 44 5.93 18.77 1.84
N PHE A 45 4.77 18.11 1.88
CA PHE A 45 4.56 17.02 2.84
C PHE A 45 5.58 15.92 2.64
N LYS A 46 6.19 15.48 3.73
CA LYS A 46 7.21 14.44 3.68
C LYS A 46 6.68 13.08 4.11
N THR A 47 5.61 13.01 4.89
CA THR A 47 5.16 11.75 5.52
C THR A 47 3.70 11.42 5.22
N ALA A 48 3.34 10.13 5.27
CA ALA A 48 1.95 9.68 5.17
C ALA A 48 1.11 10.22 6.33
N LYS A 49 1.68 10.27 7.54
CA LYS A 49 1.06 10.90 8.71
C LYS A 49 0.64 12.35 8.45
N SER A 50 1.49 13.14 7.80
CA SER A 50 1.16 14.54 7.48
C SER A 50 0.05 14.62 6.44
N LEU A 51 0.12 13.80 5.39
CA LEU A 51 -0.93 13.72 4.37
C LEU A 51 -2.29 13.42 4.99
N LYS A 52 -2.37 12.37 5.80
CA LYS A 52 -3.62 11.96 6.44
C LYS A 52 -4.13 13.03 7.40
N LYS A 53 -3.27 13.53 8.32
CA LYS A 53 -3.63 14.60 9.27
C LYS A 53 -4.28 15.78 8.56
N TYR A 54 -3.70 16.26 7.47
CA TYR A 54 -4.20 17.45 6.81
C TYR A 54 -5.39 17.17 5.92
N PHE A 55 -5.46 16.02 5.24
CA PHE A 55 -6.66 15.63 4.50
C PHE A 55 -7.89 15.56 5.41
N ASP A 56 -7.75 14.94 6.58
CA ASP A 56 -8.83 14.81 7.58
C ASP A 56 -9.33 16.18 8.09
N LYS A 57 -8.48 17.21 8.07
CA LYS A 57 -8.82 18.57 8.47
C LYS A 57 -9.36 19.45 7.33
N ILE A 58 -9.24 19.04 6.07
CA ILE A 58 -9.78 19.80 4.94
C ILE A 58 -11.32 19.82 5.07
N PRO A 59 -11.98 20.98 4.93
CA PRO A 59 -13.44 21.05 4.95
C PRO A 59 -14.06 20.09 3.92
N ASP A 60 -15.11 19.34 4.29
CA ASP A 60 -15.65 18.24 3.48
C ASP A 60 -16.02 18.65 2.04
N HIS A 61 -16.55 19.86 1.88
CA HIS A 61 -16.92 20.42 0.57
C HIS A 61 -15.72 20.75 -0.34
N PHE A 62 -14.50 20.64 0.16
CA PHE A 62 -13.25 20.71 -0.59
C PHE A 62 -12.55 19.37 -0.77
N LYS A 63 -12.81 18.33 0.05
CA LYS A 63 -12.11 17.04 -0.04
C LYS A 63 -12.09 16.46 -1.45
N LYS A 64 -13.26 16.40 -2.12
CA LYS A 64 -13.38 15.94 -3.53
C LYS A 64 -12.63 16.81 -4.56
N LYS A 65 -12.20 18.02 -4.21
CA LYS A 65 -11.46 18.92 -5.10
C LYS A 65 -9.95 18.85 -4.90
N VAL A 66 -9.51 18.19 -3.83
CA VAL A 66 -8.09 18.07 -3.46
C VAL A 66 -7.64 16.61 -3.39
N ASP A 67 -8.57 15.66 -3.35
CA ASP A 67 -8.32 14.22 -3.29
C ASP A 67 -7.28 13.76 -4.33
N VAL A 68 -7.38 14.22 -5.59
CA VAL A 68 -6.42 13.90 -6.65
C VAL A 68 -4.99 14.32 -6.27
N ALA A 69 -4.81 15.53 -5.73
CA ALA A 69 -3.50 16.03 -5.33
C ALA A 69 -2.92 15.23 -4.16
N PHE A 70 -3.77 14.87 -3.20
CA PHE A 70 -3.38 14.01 -2.09
C PHE A 70 -3.04 12.58 -2.56
N ARG A 71 -3.81 12.01 -3.50
CA ARG A 71 -3.50 10.70 -4.12
C ARG A 71 -2.16 10.73 -4.84
N GLN A 72 -1.94 11.72 -5.71
CA GLN A 72 -0.67 11.90 -6.43
C GLN A 72 0.52 12.04 -5.48
N LYS A 73 0.36 12.81 -4.40
CA LYS A 73 1.41 12.97 -3.41
C LYS A 73 1.68 11.68 -2.62
N SER A 74 0.63 10.92 -2.29
CA SER A 74 0.75 9.61 -1.64
C SER A 74 1.50 8.63 -2.53
N PHE A 75 1.12 8.54 -3.81
CA PHE A 75 1.81 7.73 -4.81
C PHE A 75 3.29 8.11 -4.94
N LYS A 76 3.61 9.41 -4.97
CA LYS A 76 4.99 9.90 -5.00
C LYS A 76 5.82 9.48 -3.79
N LEU A 77 5.22 9.37 -2.60
CA LEU A 77 5.94 8.85 -1.43
C LEU A 77 6.24 7.35 -1.58
N ILE A 78 5.27 6.58 -2.09
CA ILE A 78 5.40 5.14 -2.30
C ILE A 78 6.48 4.82 -3.34
N SER A 79 6.49 5.54 -4.46
CA SER A 79 7.46 5.35 -5.55
C SER A 79 8.83 5.97 -5.29
N SER A 80 9.02 6.66 -4.17
CA SER A 80 10.30 7.29 -3.83
C SER A 80 11.24 6.30 -3.13
N PRO A 81 12.32 5.83 -3.78
CA PRO A 81 13.23 4.84 -3.17
C PRO A 81 14.00 5.41 -1.97
N THR A 82 14.12 6.74 -1.87
CA THR A 82 14.79 7.44 -0.77
C THR A 82 13.89 7.69 0.43
N TYR A 83 12.59 7.41 0.33
CA TYR A 83 11.68 7.59 1.46
C TYR A 83 11.88 6.48 2.48
N ASN A 84 12.27 6.80 3.71
CA ASN A 84 12.53 5.79 4.74
C ASN A 84 11.24 5.44 5.48
N TRP A 85 10.60 4.34 5.09
CA TRP A 85 9.39 3.86 5.73
C TRP A 85 9.67 3.33 7.14
N ASP A 86 8.84 3.71 8.09
CA ASP A 86 8.73 3.07 9.41
C ASP A 86 7.32 2.50 9.61
N LYS A 87 7.13 1.73 10.67
CA LYS A 87 5.85 1.06 10.94
C LYS A 87 4.68 2.05 11.12
N PRO A 88 4.78 3.10 11.96
CA PRO A 88 3.68 4.05 12.09
C PRO A 88 3.31 4.72 10.75
N ASP A 89 4.28 5.11 9.94
CA ASP A 89 3.98 5.82 8.69
C ASP A 89 3.40 4.88 7.62
N THR A 90 3.79 3.60 7.58
CA THR A 90 3.13 2.64 6.69
C THR A 90 1.70 2.32 7.11
N GLU A 91 1.39 2.29 8.41
CA GLU A 91 0.02 2.17 8.91
C GLU A 91 -0.85 3.35 8.47
N GLU A 92 -0.33 4.58 8.55
CA GLU A 92 -1.02 5.78 8.05
C GLU A 92 -1.20 5.75 6.52
N MET A 93 -0.20 5.27 5.77
CA MET A 93 -0.31 5.11 4.32
C MET A 93 -1.36 4.07 3.94
N LEU A 94 -1.42 2.93 4.64
CA LEU A 94 -2.47 1.92 4.42
C LEU A 94 -3.86 2.51 4.71
N ALA A 95 -3.99 3.33 5.75
CA ALA A 95 -5.24 4.04 6.04
C ALA A 95 -5.64 5.00 4.91
N ILE A 96 -4.69 5.75 4.33
CA ILE A 96 -4.93 6.61 3.16
C ILE A 96 -5.43 5.79 1.96
N LEU A 97 -4.78 4.67 1.66
CA LEU A 97 -5.08 3.83 0.48
C LEU A 97 -6.43 3.14 0.57
N LYS A 98 -6.92 2.86 1.78
CA LYS A 98 -8.21 2.21 2.04
C LYS A 98 -9.33 3.21 2.38
N ASN A 99 -9.03 4.50 2.46
CA ASN A 99 -10.02 5.52 2.79
C ASN A 99 -10.86 5.88 1.55
N PRO A 100 -12.18 5.67 1.56
CA PRO A 100 -13.05 5.97 0.42
C PRO A 100 -13.10 7.46 0.07
N GLU A 101 -12.84 8.37 1.01
CA GLU A 101 -12.83 9.82 0.74
C GLU A 101 -11.68 10.24 -0.20
N PHE A 102 -10.60 9.44 -0.25
CA PHE A 102 -9.52 9.65 -1.20
C PHE A 102 -9.90 9.22 -2.61
N ASN A 103 -11.06 8.57 -2.83
CA ASN A 103 -11.56 8.14 -4.15
C ASN A 103 -10.53 7.38 -5.00
N TRP A 104 -9.75 6.48 -4.39
CA TRP A 104 -8.91 5.54 -5.12
C TRP A 104 -9.79 4.58 -5.93
N ASN A 105 -9.54 4.48 -7.23
CA ASN A 105 -10.18 3.44 -8.04
C ASN A 105 -9.32 2.17 -8.09
N LYS A 106 -9.89 1.08 -8.62
CA LYS A 106 -9.23 -0.23 -8.67
C LYS A 106 -7.96 -0.22 -9.55
N SER A 107 -7.91 0.60 -10.60
CA SER A 107 -6.71 0.79 -11.43
C SER A 107 -5.62 1.57 -10.67
N ASP A 108 -5.98 2.65 -9.98
CA ASP A 108 -5.03 3.45 -9.20
C ASP A 108 -4.34 2.57 -8.13
N LEU A 109 -5.12 1.73 -7.44
CA LEU A 109 -4.59 0.82 -6.42
C LEU A 109 -3.75 -0.32 -7.01
N LEU A 110 -4.04 -0.75 -8.25
CA LEU A 110 -3.18 -1.71 -8.95
C LEU A 110 -1.80 -1.11 -9.23
N GLU A 111 -1.74 0.15 -9.64
CA GLU A 111 -0.46 0.87 -9.81
C GLU A 111 0.28 1.00 -8.48
N VAL A 112 -0.43 1.32 -7.39
CA VAL A 112 0.18 1.35 -6.05
C VAL A 112 0.74 -0.02 -5.66
N LEU A 113 0.00 -1.12 -5.88
CA LEU A 113 0.50 -2.47 -5.62
C LEU A 113 1.76 -2.76 -6.42
N ASN A 114 1.81 -2.34 -7.69
CA ASN A 114 2.98 -2.49 -8.54
C ASN A 114 4.19 -1.66 -8.06
N GLU A 115 3.99 -0.47 -7.49
CA GLU A 115 5.09 0.30 -6.89
C GLU A 115 5.57 -0.34 -5.59
N ILE A 116 4.66 -0.82 -4.75
CA ILE A 116 5.03 -1.52 -3.51
C ILE A 116 5.81 -2.81 -3.83
N SER A 117 5.40 -3.58 -4.84
CA SER A 117 6.09 -4.82 -5.23
C SER A 117 7.53 -4.59 -5.66
N GLN A 118 7.83 -3.40 -6.20
CA GLN A 118 9.18 -3.00 -6.62
C GLN A 118 10.07 -2.53 -5.47
N SER A 119 9.53 -2.32 -4.27
CA SER A 119 10.29 -1.78 -3.14
C SER A 119 11.21 -2.82 -2.50
N ASN A 120 12.36 -2.36 -2.00
CA ASN A 120 13.29 -3.15 -1.18
C ASN A 120 13.17 -2.80 0.32
N GLN A 121 12.12 -2.09 0.73
CA GLN A 121 11.91 -1.71 2.13
C GLN A 121 10.86 -2.60 2.78
N LEU A 122 11.28 -3.34 3.81
CA LEU A 122 10.44 -4.33 4.48
C LEU A 122 9.11 -3.76 5.00
N TYR A 123 9.11 -2.55 5.57
CA TYR A 123 7.90 -1.95 6.14
C TYR A 123 6.81 -1.71 5.08
N ILE A 124 7.15 -1.19 3.91
CA ILE A 124 6.15 -0.96 2.85
C ILE A 124 5.77 -2.28 2.16
N LEU A 125 6.68 -3.25 2.03
CA LEU A 125 6.34 -4.59 1.53
C LEU A 125 5.27 -5.27 2.39
N HIS A 126 5.23 -5.01 3.70
CA HIS A 126 4.19 -5.54 4.58
C HIS A 126 2.80 -4.95 4.34
N VAL A 127 2.68 -3.76 3.74
CA VAL A 127 1.40 -3.13 3.35
C VAL A 127 0.71 -3.89 2.22
N PHE A 128 1.50 -4.56 1.36
CA PHE A 128 1.02 -5.15 0.12
C PHE A 128 -0.17 -6.11 0.30
N LEU A 129 -0.09 -7.06 1.25
CA LEU A 129 -1.16 -8.05 1.43
C LEU A 129 -2.46 -7.41 1.94
N ASP A 130 -2.36 -6.44 2.85
CA ASP A 130 -3.54 -5.74 3.38
C ASP A 130 -4.24 -4.92 2.30
N LEU A 131 -3.47 -4.37 1.37
CA LEU A 131 -3.96 -3.64 0.22
C LEU A 131 -4.50 -4.58 -0.87
N LEU A 132 -3.83 -5.70 -1.14
CA LEU A 132 -4.26 -6.69 -2.12
C LEU A 132 -5.60 -7.31 -1.74
N SER A 133 -5.78 -7.72 -0.48
CA SER A 133 -7.08 -8.23 0.01
C SER A 133 -8.18 -7.18 -0.15
N TYR A 134 -7.89 -5.90 0.14
CA TYR A 134 -8.85 -4.82 -0.09
C TYR A 134 -9.17 -4.64 -1.58
N TRP A 135 -8.16 -4.73 -2.45
CA TRP A 135 -8.32 -4.62 -3.89
C TRP A 135 -9.21 -5.72 -4.48
N PHE A 136 -9.14 -6.95 -3.97
CA PHE A 136 -10.04 -8.03 -4.38
C PHE A 136 -11.50 -7.73 -4.07
N GLN A 137 -11.77 -7.06 -2.95
CA GLN A 137 -13.11 -6.71 -2.48
C GLN A 137 -13.75 -5.55 -3.26
N LEU A 138 -12.97 -4.76 -3.99
CA LEU A 138 -13.50 -3.65 -4.78
C LEU A 138 -14.29 -4.17 -5.99
N GLU A 139 -15.45 -3.56 -6.23
CA GLU A 139 -16.32 -3.85 -7.37
C GLU A 139 -15.54 -3.84 -8.70
N SER A 140 -15.87 -4.78 -9.58
CA SER A 140 -15.10 -5.03 -10.79
C SER A 140 -15.26 -3.89 -11.80
N GLN A 141 -14.17 -3.20 -12.10
CA GLN A 141 -13.95 -2.60 -13.41
C GLN A 141 -13.21 -3.61 -14.28
N GLU A 142 -13.38 -3.56 -15.61
CA GLU A 142 -12.65 -4.41 -16.55
C GLU A 142 -11.14 -4.13 -16.44
N ILE A 143 -10.49 -4.84 -15.52
CA ILE A 143 -9.04 -4.80 -15.35
C ILE A 143 -8.50 -6.14 -15.82
N PRO A 144 -7.48 -6.15 -16.69
CA PRO A 144 -6.76 -7.36 -17.04
C PRO A 144 -6.18 -8.01 -15.77
N LEU A 145 -6.82 -9.09 -15.30
CA LEU A 145 -6.41 -9.88 -14.13
C LEU A 145 -5.07 -10.60 -14.34
N ASP A 146 -4.49 -10.53 -15.53
CA ASP A 146 -3.23 -11.15 -15.94
C ASP A 146 -1.99 -10.48 -15.32
N LYS A 147 -2.08 -9.18 -14.95
CA LYS A 147 -0.96 -8.46 -14.32
C LYS A 147 -0.76 -8.80 -12.84
N ILE A 148 -1.84 -9.10 -12.12
CA ILE A 148 -1.82 -9.33 -10.67
C ILE A 148 -0.84 -10.45 -10.26
N PRO A 149 -0.84 -11.63 -10.91
CA PRO A 149 0.08 -12.71 -10.56
C PRO A 149 1.56 -12.31 -10.70
N ALA A 150 1.91 -11.54 -11.72
CA ALA A 150 3.28 -11.05 -11.91
C ALA A 150 3.69 -10.07 -10.81
N ILE A 151 2.81 -9.12 -10.46
CA ILE A 151 3.05 -8.15 -9.36
C ILE A 151 3.23 -8.89 -8.03
N CYS A 152 2.37 -9.89 -7.75
CA CYS A 152 2.47 -10.70 -6.54
C CYS A 152 3.77 -11.52 -6.48
N GLY A 153 4.18 -12.10 -7.60
CA GLY A 153 5.44 -12.84 -7.69
C GLY A 153 6.64 -11.95 -7.40
N GLN A 154 6.70 -10.77 -8.00
CA GLN A 154 7.75 -9.79 -7.76
C GLN A 154 7.79 -9.33 -6.29
N TRP A 155 6.64 -8.97 -5.73
CA TRP A 155 6.54 -8.59 -4.32
C TRP A 155 7.08 -9.69 -3.40
N TYR A 156 6.70 -10.93 -3.66
CA TYR A 156 7.12 -12.06 -2.84
C TYR A 156 8.63 -12.32 -2.95
N GLN A 157 9.22 -12.17 -4.14
CA GLN A 157 10.67 -12.24 -4.31
C GLN A 157 11.41 -11.23 -3.43
N HIS A 158 11.00 -9.95 -3.46
CA HIS A 158 11.62 -8.92 -2.63
C HIS A 158 11.36 -9.13 -1.14
N LEU A 159 10.17 -9.62 -0.75
CA LEU A 159 9.90 -10.00 0.63
C LEU A 159 10.86 -11.12 1.08
N MET A 160 11.11 -12.11 0.23
CA MET A 160 12.02 -13.22 0.52
C MET A 160 13.49 -12.77 0.55
N ASP A 161 13.89 -11.71 -0.14
CA ASP A 161 15.26 -11.15 -0.03
C ASP A 161 15.58 -10.62 1.39
N HIS A 162 14.55 -10.29 2.17
CA HIS A 162 14.71 -9.97 3.59
C HIS A 162 14.79 -11.21 4.50
N VAL A 163 14.53 -12.41 3.97
CA VAL A 163 14.66 -13.68 4.70
C VAL A 163 16.10 -14.18 4.55
N ASN A 164 16.86 -14.13 5.63
CA ASN A 164 18.27 -14.51 5.62
C ASN A 164 18.47 -16.02 5.37
N GLU A 165 19.04 -16.35 4.21
CA GLU A 165 19.40 -17.71 3.75
C GLU A 165 20.37 -18.44 4.68
N LYS A 166 21.22 -17.72 5.40
CA LYS A 166 22.23 -18.29 6.29
C LYS A 166 21.71 -18.65 7.67
N LYS A 167 20.42 -18.39 7.96
CA LYS A 167 19.81 -18.77 9.24
C LYS A 167 19.28 -20.19 9.17
N ASP A 168 19.44 -20.94 10.27
CA ASP A 168 19.00 -22.35 10.37
C ASP A 168 17.52 -22.55 10.02
N ARG A 169 16.70 -21.52 10.21
CA ARG A 169 15.26 -21.49 9.94
C ARG A 169 14.87 -20.91 8.58
N TYR A 170 15.80 -20.81 7.62
CA TYR A 170 15.52 -20.25 6.30
C TYR A 170 14.31 -20.91 5.62
N VAL A 171 14.35 -22.23 5.45
CA VAL A 171 13.27 -23.02 4.86
C VAL A 171 11.95 -22.80 5.61
N TYR A 172 12.00 -22.77 6.95
CA TYR A 172 10.83 -22.56 7.79
C TYR A 172 10.21 -21.20 7.53
N ASN A 173 11.04 -20.15 7.45
CA ASN A 173 10.57 -18.80 7.26
C ASN A 173 9.90 -18.63 5.89
N VAL A 174 10.50 -19.15 4.81
CA VAL A 174 9.92 -19.11 3.45
C VAL A 174 8.52 -19.71 3.46
N PHE A 175 8.39 -20.93 3.97
CA PHE A 175 7.10 -21.64 3.99
C PHE A 175 6.11 -21.08 5.01
N SER A 176 6.57 -20.55 6.14
CA SER A 176 5.71 -19.88 7.13
C SER A 176 5.12 -18.57 6.60
N TYR A 177 5.84 -17.85 5.73
CA TYR A 177 5.26 -16.71 5.03
C TYR A 177 4.18 -17.14 4.06
N LEU A 178 4.44 -18.16 3.25
CA LEU A 178 3.47 -18.69 2.30
C LEU A 178 2.18 -19.16 2.97
N SER A 179 2.27 -19.86 4.11
CA SER A 179 1.10 -20.32 4.87
C SER A 179 0.26 -19.16 5.42
N LYS A 180 0.89 -18.04 5.81
CA LYS A 180 0.19 -16.82 6.24
C LYS A 180 -0.46 -16.05 5.09
N ILE A 181 0.10 -16.14 3.89
CA ILE A 181 -0.41 -15.45 2.69
C ILE A 181 -1.66 -16.16 2.17
N TYR A 182 -1.64 -17.49 2.14
CA TYR A 182 -2.67 -18.29 1.48
C TYR A 182 -4.12 -17.94 1.85
N PRO A 183 -4.51 -17.81 3.15
CA PRO A 183 -5.88 -17.46 3.52
C PRO A 183 -6.35 -16.10 2.99
N ARG A 184 -5.40 -15.22 2.62
CA ARG A 184 -5.65 -13.85 2.16
C ARG A 184 -5.80 -13.73 0.65
N LEU A 185 -5.51 -14.80 -0.10
CA LEU A 185 -5.63 -14.84 -1.56
C LEU A 185 -7.04 -15.23 -2.03
N GLU A 186 -7.99 -15.53 -1.13
CA GLU A 186 -9.42 -15.70 -1.42
C GLU A 186 -9.73 -16.62 -2.64
N GLY A 187 -8.93 -17.66 -2.88
CA GLY A 187 -9.12 -18.60 -3.99
C GLY A 187 -8.46 -18.20 -5.32
N HIS A 188 -7.60 -17.17 -5.34
CA HIS A 188 -6.77 -16.80 -6.49
C HIS A 188 -5.58 -17.76 -6.68
N TRP A 189 -5.89 -18.98 -7.14
CA TRP A 189 -4.93 -20.09 -7.30
C TRP A 189 -3.76 -19.76 -8.23
N ASN A 190 -3.98 -18.98 -9.29
CA ASN A 190 -2.91 -18.55 -10.20
C ASN A 190 -1.82 -17.75 -9.47
N ILE A 191 -2.20 -16.90 -8.51
CA ILE A 191 -1.25 -16.19 -7.65
C ILE A 191 -0.52 -17.19 -6.76
N LEU A 192 -1.27 -18.08 -6.09
CA LEU A 192 -0.70 -19.08 -5.19
C LEU A 192 0.36 -19.94 -5.90
N PHE A 193 0.08 -20.44 -7.11
CA PHE A 193 1.04 -21.25 -7.86
C PHE A 193 2.34 -20.51 -8.14
N ILE A 194 2.28 -19.22 -8.46
CA ILE A 194 3.48 -18.38 -8.63
C ILE A 194 4.26 -18.28 -7.32
N LEU A 195 3.59 -17.98 -6.21
CA LEU A 195 4.24 -17.83 -4.91
C LEU A 195 4.87 -19.14 -4.43
N VAL A 196 4.18 -20.26 -4.63
CA VAL A 196 4.68 -21.62 -4.38
C VAL A 196 5.92 -21.90 -5.22
N GLY A 197 5.88 -21.60 -6.53
CA GLY A 197 7.04 -21.78 -7.43
C GLY A 197 8.27 -21.00 -6.95
N ILE A 198 8.09 -19.73 -6.57
CA ILE A 198 9.17 -18.90 -6.01
C ILE A 198 9.70 -19.49 -4.70
N ALA A 199 8.81 -19.95 -3.80
CA ALA A 199 9.20 -20.56 -2.54
C ALA A 199 10.05 -21.83 -2.77
N ILE A 200 9.65 -22.69 -3.71
CA ILE A 200 10.39 -23.89 -4.11
C ILE A 200 11.77 -23.51 -4.67
N ASP A 201 11.80 -22.57 -5.61
CA ASP A 201 13.05 -22.12 -6.24
C ASP A 201 14.05 -21.55 -5.23
N ARG A 202 13.56 -20.91 -4.17
CA ARG A 202 14.37 -20.36 -3.08
C ARG A 202 14.96 -21.43 -2.17
N VAL A 203 14.25 -22.54 -1.94
CA VAL A 203 14.69 -23.59 -1.00
C VAL A 203 15.31 -24.81 -1.68
N LYS A 204 15.23 -24.97 -3.01
CA LYS A 204 15.69 -26.16 -3.74
C LYS A 204 17.16 -26.55 -3.56
N GLN A 205 18.00 -25.61 -3.12
CA GLN A 205 19.41 -25.86 -2.82
C GLN A 205 19.64 -26.38 -1.39
N CYS A 206 18.59 -26.39 -0.55
CA CYS A 206 18.67 -26.94 0.79
C CYS A 206 18.62 -28.49 0.75
N PRO A 207 19.22 -29.16 1.74
CA PRO A 207 19.09 -30.62 1.88
C PRO A 207 17.61 -31.05 1.98
N GLU A 208 17.25 -32.12 1.27
CA GLU A 208 15.87 -32.61 1.17
C GLU A 208 15.29 -33.01 2.54
N ASP A 209 16.10 -33.63 3.39
CA ASP A 209 15.74 -33.99 4.77
C ASP A 209 15.40 -32.75 5.61
N LYS A 210 16.13 -31.65 5.41
CA LYS A 210 15.85 -30.36 6.06
C LYS A 210 14.56 -29.74 5.52
N ILE A 211 14.28 -29.85 4.22
CA ILE A 211 13.03 -29.36 3.63
C ILE A 211 11.85 -30.13 4.20
N LEU A 212 11.88 -31.46 4.11
CA LEU A 212 10.81 -32.34 4.56
C LEU A 212 10.54 -32.17 6.07
N SER A 213 11.58 -32.21 6.91
CA SER A 213 11.40 -32.04 8.36
C SER A 213 10.82 -30.68 8.74
N THR A 214 11.09 -29.63 7.95
CA THR A 214 10.58 -28.28 8.19
C THR A 214 9.14 -28.10 7.73
N VAL A 215 8.78 -28.65 6.56
CA VAL A 215 7.40 -28.57 6.03
C VAL A 215 6.41 -29.21 7.00
N HIS A 216 6.78 -30.32 7.65
CA HIS A 216 5.95 -30.97 8.67
C HIS A 216 5.73 -30.14 9.94
N GLN A 217 6.56 -29.13 10.21
CA GLN A 217 6.43 -28.24 11.38
C GLN A 217 5.50 -27.05 11.12
N ILE A 218 5.08 -26.85 9.88
CA ILE A 218 4.25 -25.73 9.48
C ILE A 218 2.83 -26.25 9.35
N ASP A 219 1.91 -25.61 10.07
CA ASP A 219 0.48 -25.86 9.92
C ASP A 219 0.01 -25.26 8.59
N PHE A 220 0.26 -26.02 7.53
CA PHE A 220 -0.29 -25.73 6.22
C PHE A 220 -1.75 -26.20 6.20
N GLN A 221 -2.66 -25.32 5.75
CA GLN A 221 -3.99 -25.78 5.37
C GLN A 221 -3.83 -26.93 4.36
N GLN A 222 -4.58 -28.03 4.52
CA GLN A 222 -4.42 -29.27 3.76
C GLN A 222 -4.35 -29.04 2.24
N ASP A 223 -5.04 -28.02 1.74
CA ASP A 223 -5.06 -27.64 0.33
C ASP A 223 -3.68 -27.22 -0.19
N ILE A 224 -2.88 -26.52 0.62
CA ILE A 224 -1.50 -26.14 0.27
C ILE A 224 -0.62 -27.40 0.19
N VAL A 225 -0.72 -28.28 1.18
CA VAL A 225 0.03 -29.55 1.21
C VAL A 225 -0.32 -30.40 -0.01
N GLN A 226 -1.60 -30.48 -0.38
CA GLN A 226 -2.06 -31.20 -1.57
C GLN A 226 -1.54 -30.56 -2.87
N SER A 227 -1.47 -29.22 -2.96
CA SER A 227 -0.83 -28.57 -4.10
C SER A 227 0.66 -28.89 -4.20
N PHE A 228 1.37 -28.97 -3.06
CA PHE A 228 2.78 -29.37 -3.02
C PHE A 228 3.00 -30.85 -3.38
N LEU A 229 2.12 -31.76 -2.93
CA LEU A 229 2.25 -33.20 -3.18
C LEU A 229 1.83 -33.64 -4.59
N ARG A 230 1.10 -32.78 -5.33
CA ARG A 230 0.64 -33.04 -6.71
C ARG A 230 1.59 -32.49 -7.78
N MET A 231 2.66 -31.79 -7.38
CA MET A 231 3.75 -31.31 -8.23
C MET A 231 4.96 -32.21 -8.08
#